data_AF-A0A2N5YYK7-F1
#
_entry.id   AF-A0A2N5YYK7-F1
#
_cell.length_a   1.000
_cell.length_b   1.000
_cell.length_c   1.000
_cell.angle_alpha   90.00
_cell.angle_beta   90.00
_cell.angle_gamma   90.00
#
_symmetry.space_group_name_H-M   'P 1'
#
loop_
_entity.id
_entity.type
_entity.pdbx_description
1 polymer ?
#
loop_
_entity_poly.entity_id
_entity_poly.type
_entity_poly.pdbx_seq_one_letter_code
_entity_poly.pdbx_strand_id
1 'polypeptide(L)'
;MVPYSLYVLSLAGKPYRSMMNYYKSNIEKLSLDGKYMLAASYALAGDMKSFNEILPNDFSGEIANTSFGGSFYSHIRDEAIALNALLEADPENKQITLMAKHVSENLKERHYLNTQERSFSFLALGKLARKANASNVTAKIMKGNQTVASYDNKTITLSTNDLKGTDFTIKAEGNGQLYYYWEAEGISADGTYKEEDSFMMVRKEFYDRYGNRISGNTFEQNDLVVVKLSIQGQYSTYIENVAISDILPAGFEIENPRLTETANVNWIRKDSYRSYPTYQDIRDDRINLFVDVNSRKRTYYYMVRAVSRGKFQMGPVGADAMYNGEYHSYNGGGTITITEKN
;
A
#
# COMPACT_ATOMS: atom_id res chain seq x y z
N MET A 1 -9.88 -0.87 -18.18
CA MET A 1 -10.09 -2.30 -17.84
C MET A 1 -9.98 -3.24 -19.03
N VAL A 2 -10.63 -3.02 -20.17
CA VAL A 2 -10.62 -3.99 -21.28
C VAL A 2 -9.23 -4.26 -21.88
N PRO A 3 -8.36 -3.25 -22.16
CA PRO A 3 -7.01 -3.51 -22.68
C PRO A 3 -6.17 -4.40 -21.76
N TYR A 4 -6.32 -4.23 -20.44
CA TYR A 4 -5.66 -5.09 -19.45
C TYR A 4 -6.12 -6.55 -19.58
N SER A 5 -7.43 -6.79 -19.70
CA SER A 5 -7.94 -8.15 -19.90
C SER A 5 -7.44 -8.78 -21.20
N LEU A 6 -7.35 -8.01 -22.29
CA LEU A 6 -6.79 -8.49 -23.56
C LEU A 6 -5.31 -8.86 -23.45
N TYR A 7 -4.54 -8.04 -22.72
CA TYR A 7 -3.14 -8.30 -22.44
C TYR A 7 -2.95 -9.57 -21.61
N VAL A 8 -3.70 -9.72 -20.51
CA VAL A 8 -3.65 -10.92 -19.66
C VAL A 8 -4.06 -12.19 -20.43
N LEU A 9 -5.10 -12.11 -21.26
CA LEU A 9 -5.51 -13.22 -22.12
C LEU A 9 -4.41 -13.61 -23.12
N SER A 10 -3.73 -12.62 -23.70
CA SER A 10 -2.65 -12.86 -24.65
C SER A 10 -1.41 -13.45 -23.96
N LEU A 11 -1.06 -12.98 -22.76
CA LEU A 11 -0.03 -13.60 -21.91
C LEU A 11 -0.33 -15.07 -21.60
N ALA A 12 -1.61 -15.40 -21.41
CA ALA A 12 -2.06 -16.77 -21.18
C ALA A 12 -2.15 -17.62 -22.47
N GLY A 13 -1.68 -17.11 -23.61
CA GLY A 13 -1.76 -17.80 -24.91
C GLY A 13 -3.18 -17.90 -25.49
N LYS A 14 -4.13 -17.09 -25.01
CA LYS A 14 -5.54 -17.08 -25.42
C LYS A 14 -5.98 -15.71 -25.97
N PRO A 15 -5.31 -15.14 -26.98
CA PRO A 15 -5.59 -13.79 -27.45
C PRO A 15 -7.00 -13.66 -28.03
N TYR A 16 -7.77 -12.67 -27.56
CA TYR A 16 -9.12 -12.40 -28.06
C TYR A 16 -9.12 -11.47 -29.28
N ARG A 17 -8.71 -12.02 -30.43
CA ARG A 17 -8.45 -11.26 -31.67
C ARG A 17 -9.59 -10.34 -32.13
N SER A 18 -10.85 -10.79 -32.00
CA SER A 18 -12.00 -9.96 -32.43
C SER A 18 -12.09 -8.65 -31.64
N MET A 19 -11.97 -8.74 -30.30
CA MET A 19 -12.00 -7.57 -29.43
C MET A 19 -10.74 -6.70 -29.60
N MET A 20 -9.57 -7.32 -29.80
CA MET A 20 -8.34 -6.59 -30.12
C MET A 20 -8.51 -5.77 -31.40
N ASN A 21 -9.05 -6.35 -32.47
CA ASN A 21 -9.30 -5.67 -33.74
C ASN A 21 -10.29 -4.52 -33.61
N TYR A 22 -11.35 -4.69 -32.79
CA TYR A 22 -12.26 -3.60 -32.49
C TYR A 22 -11.51 -2.39 -31.91
N TYR A 23 -10.68 -2.61 -30.89
CA TYR A 23 -9.93 -1.50 -30.27
C TYR A 23 -8.81 -0.96 -31.16
N LYS A 24 -8.20 -1.79 -32.00
CA LYS A 24 -7.25 -1.33 -33.03
C LYS A 24 -7.91 -0.31 -33.96
N SER A 25 -9.14 -0.57 -34.39
CA SER A 25 -9.91 0.36 -35.23
C SER A 25 -10.51 1.55 -34.47
N ASN A 26 -10.43 1.56 -33.14
CA ASN A 26 -10.98 2.62 -32.27
C ASN A 26 -9.92 3.06 -31.25
N ILE A 27 -8.68 3.27 -31.71
CA ILE A 27 -7.50 3.51 -30.86
C ILE A 27 -7.63 4.80 -30.03
N GLU A 28 -8.41 5.75 -30.52
CA GLU A 28 -8.76 7.01 -29.84
C GLU A 28 -9.57 6.81 -28.56
N LYS A 29 -10.19 5.63 -28.38
CA LYS A 29 -10.91 5.28 -27.15
C LYS A 29 -9.99 4.77 -26.04
N LEU A 30 -8.72 4.57 -26.33
CA LEU A 30 -7.75 4.01 -25.40
C LEU A 30 -6.94 5.11 -24.72
N SER A 31 -6.78 4.99 -23.41
CA SER A 31 -5.73 5.66 -22.66
C SER A 31 -4.36 5.19 -23.14
N LEU A 32 -3.32 5.98 -22.83
CA LEU A 32 -1.95 5.71 -23.22
C LEU A 32 -1.50 4.31 -22.80
N ASP A 33 -1.63 3.94 -21.53
CA ASP A 33 -1.35 2.59 -21.01
C ASP A 33 -2.13 1.49 -21.75
N GLY A 34 -3.39 1.79 -22.10
CA GLY A 34 -4.26 0.93 -22.90
C GLY A 34 -3.69 0.62 -24.27
N LYS A 35 -3.05 1.60 -24.93
CA LYS A 35 -2.40 1.40 -26.23
C LYS A 35 -1.18 0.49 -26.11
N TYR A 36 -0.34 0.67 -25.08
CA TYR A 36 0.79 -0.24 -24.81
C TYR A 36 0.32 -1.66 -24.55
N MET A 37 -0.71 -1.85 -23.70
CA MET A 37 -1.26 -3.17 -23.40
C MET A 37 -1.88 -3.83 -24.64
N LEU A 38 -2.59 -3.07 -25.48
CA LEU A 38 -3.13 -3.60 -26.73
C LEU A 38 -2.02 -3.97 -27.72
N ALA A 39 -1.01 -3.11 -27.90
CA ALA A 39 0.15 -3.41 -28.73
C ALA A 39 0.82 -4.71 -28.24
N ALA A 40 1.15 -4.79 -26.96
CA ALA A 40 1.76 -5.97 -26.35
C ALA A 40 0.91 -7.23 -26.55
N SER A 41 -0.43 -7.11 -26.49
CA SER A 41 -1.35 -8.21 -26.80
C SER A 41 -1.15 -8.75 -28.23
N TYR A 42 -0.96 -7.87 -29.21
CA TYR A 42 -0.68 -8.27 -30.60
C TYR A 42 0.68 -8.94 -30.76
N ALA A 43 1.73 -8.40 -30.12
CA ALA A 43 3.05 -9.02 -30.12
C ALA A 43 3.02 -10.44 -29.53
N LEU A 44 2.38 -10.61 -28.37
CA LEU A 44 2.18 -11.92 -27.72
C LEU A 44 1.34 -12.88 -28.55
N ALA A 45 0.45 -12.36 -29.40
CA ALA A 45 -0.31 -13.15 -30.37
C ALA A 45 0.46 -13.43 -31.69
N GLY A 46 1.73 -13.05 -31.77
CA GLY A 46 2.61 -13.24 -32.93
C GLY A 46 2.46 -12.22 -34.05
N ASP A 47 1.75 -11.11 -33.83
CA ASP A 47 1.50 -10.06 -34.83
C ASP A 47 2.31 -8.79 -34.52
N MET A 48 3.60 -8.83 -34.82
CA MET A 48 4.51 -7.69 -34.65
C MET A 48 4.16 -6.51 -35.57
N LYS A 49 3.43 -6.74 -36.66
CA LYS A 49 3.01 -5.65 -37.55
C LYS A 49 1.99 -4.78 -36.84
N SER A 50 0.94 -5.39 -36.27
CA SER A 50 -0.06 -4.67 -35.49
C SER A 50 0.53 -4.06 -34.20
N PHE A 51 1.50 -4.73 -33.57
CA PHE A 51 2.24 -4.14 -32.45
C PHE A 51 2.87 -2.80 -32.82
N ASN A 52 3.67 -2.76 -33.89
CA ASN A 52 4.36 -1.54 -34.33
C ASN A 52 3.40 -0.44 -34.80
N GLU A 53 2.22 -0.79 -35.29
CA GLU A 53 1.19 0.17 -35.72
C GLU A 53 0.48 0.84 -34.54
N ILE A 54 0.33 0.13 -33.43
CA ILE A 54 -0.45 0.57 -32.25
C ILE A 54 0.46 1.19 -31.19
N LEU A 55 1.70 0.72 -31.08
CA LEU A 55 2.64 1.15 -30.06
C LEU A 55 2.90 2.66 -30.20
N PRO A 56 2.66 3.46 -29.15
CA PRO A 56 3.04 4.87 -29.15
C PRO A 56 4.56 5.06 -29.28
N ASN A 57 5.01 6.21 -29.81
CA ASN A 57 6.44 6.49 -29.98
C ASN A 57 7.19 6.66 -28.65
N ASP A 58 6.49 7.18 -27.64
CA ASP A 58 6.97 7.47 -26.31
C ASP A 58 5.80 7.45 -25.31
N PHE A 59 6.11 7.32 -24.02
CA PHE A 59 5.13 7.44 -22.94
C PHE A 59 5.09 8.90 -22.47
N SER A 60 4.39 9.76 -23.22
CA SER A 60 4.32 11.19 -22.91
C SER A 60 2.94 11.79 -23.20
N GLY A 61 2.72 13.01 -22.68
CA GLY A 61 1.53 13.82 -22.95
C GLY A 61 0.31 13.51 -22.06
N GLU A 62 -0.06 12.24 -21.93
CA GLU A 62 -1.19 11.85 -21.07
C GLU A 62 -0.76 11.74 -19.60
N ILE A 63 -1.34 12.59 -18.76
CA ILE A 63 -1.24 12.47 -17.30
C ILE A 63 -2.60 12.03 -16.78
N ALA A 64 -2.70 10.76 -16.39
CA ALA A 64 -3.92 10.22 -15.86
C ALA A 64 -4.29 10.91 -14.55
N ASN A 65 -5.57 11.30 -14.44
CA ASN A 65 -6.12 11.73 -13.16
C ASN A 65 -6.10 10.55 -12.19
N THR A 66 -5.51 10.78 -11.01
CA THR A 66 -5.45 9.73 -10.00
C THR A 66 -6.85 9.34 -9.56
N SER A 67 -7.16 8.04 -9.65
CA SER A 67 -8.43 7.47 -9.26
C SER A 67 -8.21 6.50 -8.10
N PHE A 68 -9.01 6.65 -7.04
CA PHE A 68 -8.84 5.90 -5.79
C PHE A 68 -9.81 4.73 -5.63
N GLY A 69 -10.64 4.51 -6.65
CA GLY A 69 -11.63 3.45 -6.75
C GLY A 69 -11.85 3.07 -8.22
N GLY A 70 -12.41 1.88 -8.46
CA GLY A 70 -12.67 1.40 -9.81
C GLY A 70 -11.41 1.07 -10.60
N SER A 71 -10.91 2.01 -11.41
CA SER A 71 -9.77 1.75 -12.30
C SER A 71 -8.42 1.84 -11.60
N PHE A 72 -8.34 2.53 -10.46
CA PHE A 72 -7.08 2.80 -9.74
C PHE A 72 -5.99 3.41 -10.63
N TYR A 73 -6.40 4.31 -11.53
CA TYR A 73 -5.48 4.99 -12.44
C TYR A 73 -4.58 5.93 -11.67
N SER A 74 -3.32 5.99 -12.08
CA SER A 74 -2.39 7.05 -11.73
C SER A 74 -1.28 7.05 -12.77
N HIS A 75 -0.64 8.20 -12.99
CA HIS A 75 0.42 8.30 -13.98
C HIS A 75 1.56 7.29 -13.73
N ILE A 76 1.96 7.10 -12.47
CA ILE A 76 3.02 6.13 -12.09
C ILE A 76 2.57 4.71 -12.38
N ARG A 77 1.35 4.35 -11.98
CA ARG A 77 0.77 3.02 -12.21
C ARG A 77 0.65 2.73 -13.71
N ASP A 78 0.21 3.72 -14.48
CA ASP A 78 -0.02 3.61 -15.93
C ASP A 78 1.29 3.47 -16.72
N GLU A 79 2.34 4.22 -16.34
CA GLU A 79 3.68 4.04 -16.94
C GLU A 79 4.29 2.70 -16.52
N ALA A 80 4.16 2.31 -15.24
CA ALA A 80 4.71 1.05 -14.75
C ALA A 80 4.06 -0.18 -15.41
N ILE A 81 2.73 -0.18 -15.60
CA ILE A 81 2.04 -1.28 -16.30
C ILE A 81 2.39 -1.30 -17.80
N ALA A 82 2.53 -0.14 -18.43
CA ALA A 82 2.97 -0.02 -19.82
C ALA A 82 4.40 -0.53 -20.00
N LEU A 83 5.33 -0.15 -19.11
CA LEU A 83 6.70 -0.65 -19.08
C LEU A 83 6.73 -2.17 -18.90
N ASN A 84 5.94 -2.69 -17.95
CA ASN A 84 5.81 -4.11 -17.70
C ASN A 84 5.28 -4.90 -18.93
N ALA A 85 4.38 -4.31 -19.71
CA ALA A 85 3.84 -4.90 -20.93
C ALA A 85 4.83 -4.83 -22.10
N LEU A 86 5.53 -3.70 -22.24
CA LEU A 86 6.55 -3.51 -23.27
C LEU A 86 7.72 -4.48 -23.08
N LEU A 87 8.14 -4.71 -21.83
CA LEU A 87 9.17 -5.70 -21.47
C LEU A 87 8.79 -7.13 -21.85
N GLU A 88 7.50 -7.47 -21.93
CA GLU A 88 7.06 -8.80 -22.39
C GLU A 88 6.99 -8.89 -23.91
N ALA A 89 6.62 -7.80 -24.57
CA ALA A 89 6.38 -7.77 -26.02
C ALA A 89 7.66 -7.56 -26.83
N ASP A 90 8.52 -6.63 -26.41
CA ASP A 90 9.75 -6.22 -27.09
C ASP A 90 10.81 -5.77 -26.06
N PRO A 91 11.55 -6.70 -25.46
CA PRO A 91 12.51 -6.40 -24.39
C PRO A 91 13.69 -5.49 -24.80
N GLU A 92 13.90 -5.28 -26.10
CA GLU A 92 14.96 -4.42 -26.65
C GLU A 92 14.42 -3.05 -27.10
N ASN A 93 13.15 -2.75 -26.80
CA ASN A 93 12.54 -1.50 -27.18
C ASN A 93 13.26 -0.30 -26.53
N LYS A 94 13.56 0.72 -27.33
CA LYS A 94 14.35 1.89 -26.90
C LYS A 94 13.66 2.72 -25.81
N GLN A 95 12.35 2.64 -25.68
CA GLN A 95 11.58 3.39 -24.68
C GLN A 95 11.81 2.87 -23.25
N ILE A 96 12.16 1.59 -23.11
CA ILE A 96 12.28 0.90 -21.81
C ILE A 96 13.21 1.64 -20.86
N THR A 97 14.37 2.09 -21.33
CA THR A 97 15.36 2.78 -20.48
C THR A 97 14.80 4.07 -19.89
N LEU A 98 14.09 4.85 -20.68
CA LEU A 98 13.53 6.13 -20.24
C LEU A 98 12.35 5.92 -19.30
N MET A 99 11.43 5.03 -19.65
CA MET A 99 10.28 4.69 -18.79
C MET A 99 10.73 4.12 -17.44
N ALA A 100 11.74 3.24 -17.43
CA ALA A 100 12.31 2.70 -16.20
C ALA A 100 12.92 3.79 -15.31
N LYS A 101 13.56 4.78 -15.93
CA LYS A 101 14.09 5.96 -15.22
C LYS A 101 12.95 6.76 -14.58
N HIS A 102 11.91 7.10 -15.33
CA HIS A 102 10.76 7.86 -14.81
C HIS A 102 10.06 7.12 -13.65
N VAL A 103 9.79 5.82 -13.80
CA VAL A 103 9.19 5.01 -12.74
C VAL A 103 10.09 5.01 -11.51
N SER A 104 11.39 4.79 -11.66
CA SER A 104 12.36 4.80 -10.55
C SER A 104 12.44 6.16 -9.85
N GLU A 105 12.44 7.27 -10.60
CA GLU A 105 12.46 8.63 -10.04
C GLU A 105 11.17 8.93 -9.27
N ASN A 106 10.01 8.60 -9.84
CA ASN A 106 8.72 8.76 -9.16
C ASN A 106 8.65 7.94 -7.86
N LEU A 107 9.20 6.72 -7.84
CA LEU A 107 9.27 5.91 -6.63
C LEU A 107 10.14 6.55 -5.53
N LYS A 108 11.17 7.31 -5.91
CA LYS A 108 12.08 7.99 -4.96
C LYS A 108 11.51 9.29 -4.43
N GLU A 109 10.81 10.05 -5.27
CA GLU A 109 10.32 11.38 -4.92
C GLU A 109 9.00 11.36 -4.13
N ARG A 110 8.18 10.32 -4.32
CA ARG A 110 6.86 10.24 -3.69
C ARG A 110 6.94 9.74 -2.26
N HIS A 111 6.45 10.55 -1.32
CA HIS A 111 6.34 10.16 0.09
C HIS A 111 5.37 9.00 0.31
N TYR A 112 4.26 8.97 -0.45
CA TYR A 112 3.28 7.90 -0.42
C TYR A 112 3.07 7.34 -1.82
N LEU A 113 3.00 6.01 -1.91
CA LEU A 113 2.65 5.28 -3.12
C LEU A 113 1.56 4.29 -2.76
N ASN A 114 0.52 4.23 -3.58
CA ASN A 114 -0.53 3.26 -3.37
C ASN A 114 -0.09 1.85 -3.78
N THR A 115 -0.90 0.86 -3.39
CA THR A 115 -0.59 -0.56 -3.65
C THR A 115 -0.44 -0.88 -5.14
N GLN A 116 -1.21 -0.22 -6.02
CA GLN A 116 -1.17 -0.47 -7.46
C GLN A 116 0.12 0.09 -8.09
N GLU A 117 0.48 1.32 -7.72
CA GLU A 117 1.75 1.95 -8.11
C GLU A 117 2.95 1.12 -7.67
N ARG A 118 2.97 0.69 -6.40
CA ARG A 118 4.04 -0.18 -5.86
C ARG A 118 4.10 -1.52 -6.61
N SER A 119 2.96 -2.18 -6.79
CA SER A 119 2.91 -3.53 -7.37
C SER A 119 3.38 -3.54 -8.83
N PHE A 120 2.85 -2.65 -9.67
CA PHE A 120 3.25 -2.64 -11.09
C PHE A 120 4.68 -2.13 -11.28
N SER A 121 5.13 -1.17 -10.46
CA SER A 121 6.52 -0.71 -10.52
C SER A 121 7.48 -1.82 -10.09
N PHE A 122 7.15 -2.57 -9.02
CA PHE A 122 7.91 -3.73 -8.59
C PHE A 122 7.99 -4.80 -9.67
N LEU A 123 6.87 -5.13 -10.32
CA LEU A 123 6.86 -6.12 -11.41
C LEU A 123 7.71 -5.67 -12.60
N ALA A 124 7.56 -4.42 -13.04
CA ALA A 124 8.30 -3.86 -14.17
C ALA A 124 9.81 -3.81 -13.89
N LEU A 125 10.21 -3.19 -12.78
CA LEU A 125 11.62 -3.07 -12.40
C LEU A 125 12.23 -4.42 -12.03
N GLY A 126 11.45 -5.36 -11.48
CA GLY A 126 11.88 -6.72 -11.20
C GLY A 126 12.23 -7.51 -12.48
N LYS A 127 11.47 -7.32 -13.57
CA LYS A 127 11.81 -7.91 -14.88
C LYS A 127 13.11 -7.33 -15.43
N LEU A 128 13.31 -6.01 -15.30
CA LEU A 128 14.56 -5.36 -15.67
C LEU A 128 15.74 -5.87 -14.85
N ALA A 129 15.58 -5.98 -13.54
CA ALA A 129 16.60 -6.52 -12.65
C ALA A 129 16.95 -7.97 -13.04
N ARG A 130 15.97 -8.81 -13.38
CA ARG A 130 16.22 -10.17 -13.87
C ARG A 130 17.05 -10.18 -15.17
N LYS A 131 16.75 -9.26 -16.11
CA LYS A 131 17.53 -9.10 -17.34
C LYS A 131 18.96 -8.61 -17.04
N ALA A 132 19.10 -7.64 -16.15
CA ALA A 132 20.40 -7.12 -15.72
C ALA A 132 21.24 -8.16 -14.97
N ASN A 133 20.63 -9.07 -14.21
CA ASN A 133 21.33 -10.16 -13.53
C ASN A 133 21.92 -11.21 -14.49
N ALA A 134 21.53 -11.20 -15.78
CA ALA A 134 22.21 -11.97 -16.81
C ALA A 134 23.50 -11.29 -17.32
N SER A 135 23.79 -10.06 -16.88
CA SER A 135 25.04 -9.36 -17.17
C SER A 135 26.16 -9.76 -16.22
N ASN A 136 27.38 -9.43 -16.60
CA ASN A 136 28.61 -9.67 -15.85
C ASN A 136 29.16 -8.38 -15.22
N VAL A 137 28.29 -7.41 -14.92
CA VAL A 137 28.67 -6.18 -14.22
C VAL A 137 28.94 -6.48 -12.74
N THR A 138 30.06 -5.98 -12.24
CA THR A 138 30.41 -5.99 -10.82
C THR A 138 30.51 -4.56 -10.31
N ALA A 139 30.38 -4.35 -9.00
CA ALA A 139 30.62 -3.04 -8.42
C ALA A 139 31.29 -3.10 -7.05
N LYS A 140 32.06 -2.08 -6.73
CA LYS A 140 32.65 -1.87 -5.40
C LYS A 140 31.97 -0.68 -4.74
N ILE A 141 31.46 -0.90 -3.53
CA ILE A 141 30.95 0.15 -2.65
C ILE A 141 32.12 0.59 -1.77
N MET A 142 32.48 1.87 -1.86
CA MET A 142 33.65 2.43 -1.20
C MET A 142 33.25 3.50 -0.19
N LYS A 143 33.89 3.47 0.98
CA LYS A 143 33.91 4.54 1.98
C LYS A 143 35.30 5.17 1.95
N GLY A 144 35.42 6.34 1.32
CA GLY A 144 36.74 6.88 0.96
C GLY A 144 37.49 5.90 0.04
N ASN A 145 38.69 5.45 0.45
CA ASN A 145 39.48 4.45 -0.29
C ASN A 145 39.23 3.00 0.14
N GLN A 146 38.43 2.77 1.19
CA GLN A 146 38.15 1.43 1.68
C GLN A 146 36.94 0.82 0.97
N THR A 147 37.09 -0.38 0.40
CA THR A 147 35.94 -1.16 -0.07
C THR A 147 35.17 -1.72 1.13
N VAL A 148 33.91 -1.32 1.27
CA VAL A 148 33.02 -1.80 2.33
C VAL A 148 32.13 -2.96 1.87
N ALA A 149 31.84 -3.04 0.58
CA ALA A 149 31.18 -4.19 -0.04
C ALA A 149 31.51 -4.30 -1.52
N SER A 150 31.30 -5.49 -2.08
CA SER A 150 31.43 -5.75 -3.52
C SER A 150 30.20 -6.50 -4.01
N TYR A 151 29.65 -6.05 -5.14
CA TYR A 151 28.53 -6.65 -5.83
C TYR A 151 29.07 -7.59 -6.91
N ASP A 152 28.76 -8.87 -6.77
CA ASP A 152 29.07 -9.96 -7.69
C ASP A 152 27.80 -10.73 -8.12
N ASN A 153 26.74 -9.99 -8.44
CA ASN A 153 25.40 -10.55 -8.73
C ASN A 153 24.67 -11.12 -7.49
N LYS A 154 25.03 -10.61 -6.30
CA LYS A 154 24.36 -10.92 -5.02
C LYS A 154 23.90 -9.65 -4.34
N THR A 155 22.77 -9.75 -3.63
CA THR A 155 22.27 -8.66 -2.78
C THR A 155 23.30 -8.32 -1.71
N ILE A 156 23.62 -7.04 -1.57
CA ILE A 156 24.47 -6.52 -0.50
C ILE A 156 23.55 -5.95 0.59
N THR A 157 23.75 -6.40 1.82
CA THR A 157 23.12 -5.82 3.01
C THR A 157 24.20 -5.17 3.86
N LEU A 158 24.05 -3.88 4.14
CA LEU A 158 24.94 -3.11 5.01
C LEU A 158 24.16 -2.72 6.26
N SER A 159 24.77 -2.87 7.43
CA SER A 159 24.17 -2.43 8.69
C SER A 159 24.26 -0.92 8.83
N THR A 160 23.44 -0.35 9.72
CA THR A 160 23.54 1.07 10.09
C THR A 160 24.92 1.45 10.64
N ASN A 161 25.66 0.51 11.24
CA ASN A 161 27.05 0.73 11.67
C ASN A 161 28.01 0.85 10.50
N ASP A 162 27.76 0.15 9.40
CA ASP A 162 28.56 0.23 8.16
C ASP A 162 28.31 1.56 7.42
N LEU A 163 27.11 2.13 7.59
CA LEU A 163 26.61 3.30 6.85
C LEU A 163 26.70 4.65 7.59
N LYS A 164 27.39 4.74 8.73
CA LYS A 164 27.46 6.01 9.50
C LYS A 164 28.18 7.14 8.77
N GLY A 165 27.42 8.20 8.46
CA GLY A 165 27.85 9.61 8.43
C GLY A 165 28.87 10.01 7.36
N THR A 166 28.99 9.25 6.26
CA THR A 166 30.02 9.49 5.23
C THR A 166 29.48 9.28 3.83
N ASP A 167 30.08 9.96 2.86
CA ASP A 167 29.83 9.74 1.44
C ASP A 167 30.30 8.35 1.00
N PHE A 168 29.46 7.67 0.24
CA PHE A 168 29.77 6.39 -0.39
C PHE A 168 29.95 6.56 -1.89
N THR A 169 30.90 5.85 -2.47
CA THR A 169 31.13 5.81 -3.92
C THR A 169 30.88 4.40 -4.44
N ILE A 170 30.08 4.27 -5.49
CA ILE A 170 29.88 3.01 -6.21
C ILE A 170 30.73 3.06 -7.49
N LYS A 171 31.71 2.15 -7.60
CA LYS A 171 32.51 1.97 -8.82
C LYS A 171 32.07 0.68 -9.52
N ALA A 172 31.47 0.80 -10.70
CA ALA A 172 31.04 -0.33 -11.51
C ALA A 172 32.09 -0.69 -12.57
N GLU A 173 32.28 -1.98 -12.83
CA GLU A 173 33.19 -2.55 -13.84
C GLU A 173 32.47 -3.71 -14.58
N GLY A 174 32.80 -3.93 -15.86
CA GLY A 174 32.23 -5.02 -16.68
C GLY A 174 31.27 -4.53 -17.77
N ASN A 175 30.57 -5.48 -18.41
CA ASN A 175 29.67 -5.21 -19.53
C ASN A 175 28.20 -5.36 -19.10
N GLY A 176 27.42 -4.29 -19.27
CA GLY A 176 25.99 -4.26 -18.93
C GLY A 176 25.60 -2.97 -18.22
N GLN A 177 24.36 -2.92 -17.73
CA GLN A 177 23.84 -1.79 -16.95
C GLN A 177 23.72 -2.19 -15.47
N LEU A 178 24.23 -1.36 -14.57
CA LEU A 178 24.05 -1.51 -13.13
C LEU A 178 23.10 -0.44 -12.61
N TYR A 179 22.04 -0.89 -11.95
CA TYR A 179 21.11 -0.04 -11.22
C TYR A 179 21.35 -0.21 -9.73
N TYR A 180 21.31 0.89 -8.97
CA TYR A 180 21.41 0.85 -7.52
C TYR A 180 20.26 1.63 -6.89
N TYR A 181 19.81 1.13 -5.74
CA TYR A 181 18.96 1.85 -4.79
C TYR A 181 19.40 1.46 -3.38
N TRP A 182 19.04 2.26 -2.39
CA TRP A 182 19.24 1.94 -0.99
C TRP A 182 17.98 2.33 -0.22
N GLU A 183 17.69 1.59 0.84
CA GLU A 183 16.56 1.82 1.74
C GLU A 183 17.04 1.64 3.17
N ALA A 184 16.53 2.46 4.09
CA ALA A 184 16.76 2.32 5.52
C ALA A 184 15.41 2.40 6.23
N GLU A 185 15.07 1.36 6.98
CA GLU A 185 13.87 1.27 7.78
C GLU A 185 14.20 1.18 9.28
N GLY A 186 13.33 1.71 10.12
CA GLY A 186 13.50 1.67 11.58
C GLY A 186 12.26 2.17 12.31
N ILE A 187 12.15 1.76 13.57
CA ILE A 187 11.11 2.27 14.49
C ILE A 187 11.72 3.43 15.27
N SER A 188 10.95 4.51 15.50
CA SER A 188 11.43 5.61 16.34
C SER A 188 11.82 5.11 17.72
N ALA A 189 13.03 5.47 18.18
CA ALA A 189 13.55 5.03 19.47
C ALA A 189 12.77 5.58 20.67
N ASP A 190 12.07 6.70 20.49
CA ASP A 190 11.28 7.36 21.53
C ASP A 190 9.80 6.96 21.53
N GLY A 191 9.36 6.18 20.53
CA GLY A 191 7.95 5.80 20.36
C GLY A 191 7.03 6.98 20.09
N THR A 192 7.55 8.13 19.63
CA THR A 192 6.72 9.28 19.28
C THR A 192 5.84 8.98 18.08
N TYR A 193 4.60 9.44 18.17
CA TYR A 193 3.63 9.43 17.09
C TYR A 193 3.00 10.81 17.01
N LYS A 194 2.61 11.20 15.79
CA LYS A 194 1.84 12.41 15.57
C LYS A 194 0.37 12.04 15.54
N GLU A 195 -0.43 12.66 16.40
CA GLU A 195 -1.88 12.66 16.18
C GLU A 195 -2.21 13.72 15.14
N GLU A 196 -2.92 13.32 14.10
CA GLU A 196 -3.34 14.23 13.03
C GLU A 196 -4.63 13.77 12.38
N ASP A 197 -5.33 14.74 11.80
CA ASP A 197 -6.50 14.51 10.97
C ASP A 197 -6.23 15.18 9.62
N SER A 198 -6.34 14.41 8.54
CA SER A 198 -6.23 14.91 7.18
C SER A 198 -7.46 14.46 6.39
N PHE A 199 -8.41 15.38 6.22
CA PHE A 199 -9.69 15.22 5.52
C PHE A 199 -10.67 14.18 6.11
N MET A 200 -10.23 13.37 7.07
CA MET A 200 -11.05 12.47 7.89
C MET A 200 -10.62 12.51 9.35
N MET A 201 -11.47 12.01 10.25
CA MET A 201 -11.21 11.97 11.69
C MET A 201 -11.63 10.62 12.25
N VAL A 202 -10.67 9.85 12.76
CA VAL A 202 -10.93 8.64 13.55
C VAL A 202 -10.76 8.93 15.03
N ARG A 203 -11.61 8.35 15.89
CA ARG A 203 -11.52 8.48 17.35
C ARG A 203 -11.77 7.13 18.02
N LYS A 204 -11.05 6.91 19.11
CA LYS A 204 -11.17 5.73 19.97
C LYS A 204 -11.73 6.13 21.33
N GLU A 205 -12.73 5.39 21.80
CA GLU A 205 -13.32 5.57 23.13
C GLU A 205 -13.55 4.20 23.79
N PHE A 206 -13.47 4.17 25.12
CA PHE A 206 -13.69 2.97 25.92
C PHE A 206 -14.99 3.06 26.72
N TYR A 207 -15.71 1.96 26.78
CA TYR A 207 -16.96 1.82 27.53
C TYR A 207 -16.95 0.51 28.31
N ASP A 208 -17.66 0.49 29.43
CA ASP A 208 -17.97 -0.76 30.11
C ASP A 208 -19.10 -1.52 29.38
N ARG A 209 -19.39 -2.74 29.86
CA ARG A 209 -20.48 -3.56 29.30
C ARG A 209 -21.85 -2.89 29.36
N TYR A 210 -22.07 -1.97 30.29
CA TYR A 210 -23.35 -1.28 30.53
C TYR A 210 -23.51 0.00 29.70
N GLY A 211 -22.47 0.43 29.00
CA GLY A 211 -22.46 1.63 28.16
C GLY A 211 -22.00 2.89 28.89
N ASN A 212 -21.42 2.76 30.08
CA ASN A 212 -20.77 3.88 30.75
C ASN A 212 -19.39 4.10 30.15
N ARG A 213 -19.06 5.36 29.83
CA ARG A 213 -17.77 5.72 29.26
C ARG A 213 -16.68 5.57 30.32
N ILE A 214 -15.65 4.79 30.02
CA ILE A 214 -14.46 4.65 30.86
C ILE A 214 -13.53 5.82 30.55
N SER A 215 -13.18 6.59 31.57
CA SER A 215 -12.27 7.74 31.46
C SER A 215 -10.96 7.43 32.17
N GLY A 216 -9.82 7.83 31.60
CA GLY A 216 -8.49 7.72 32.26
C GLY A 216 -7.69 6.45 31.96
N ASN A 217 -8.06 5.66 30.95
CA ASN A 217 -7.28 4.50 30.46
C ASN A 217 -6.83 3.51 31.56
N THR A 218 -7.61 3.37 32.62
CA THR A 218 -7.36 2.45 33.73
C THR A 218 -8.48 1.43 33.78
N PHE A 219 -8.11 0.16 33.90
CA PHE A 219 -9.01 -0.99 33.82
C PHE A 219 -8.67 -1.99 34.92
N GLU A 220 -9.66 -2.75 35.40
CA GLU A 220 -9.42 -3.85 36.33
C GLU A 220 -9.26 -5.17 35.57
N GLN A 221 -8.48 -6.09 36.13
CA GLN A 221 -8.31 -7.42 35.54
C GLN A 221 -9.68 -8.12 35.37
N ASN A 222 -9.84 -8.78 34.23
CA ASN A 222 -11.07 -9.41 33.74
C ASN A 222 -12.21 -8.45 33.34
N ASP A 223 -11.97 -7.15 33.29
CA ASP A 223 -12.94 -6.22 32.71
C ASP A 223 -13.24 -6.57 31.26
N LEU A 224 -14.53 -6.58 30.93
CA LEU A 224 -15.00 -6.60 29.56
C LEU A 224 -15.15 -5.15 29.11
N VAL A 225 -14.26 -4.72 28.23
CA VAL A 225 -14.19 -3.35 27.72
C VAL A 225 -14.74 -3.34 26.30
N VAL A 226 -15.72 -2.47 26.06
CA VAL A 226 -16.24 -2.19 24.72
C VAL A 226 -15.43 -1.04 24.13
N VAL A 227 -14.72 -1.30 23.03
CA VAL A 227 -14.01 -0.28 22.28
C VAL A 227 -14.93 0.26 21.19
N LYS A 228 -15.11 1.57 21.17
CA LYS A 228 -15.85 2.30 20.14
C LYS A 228 -14.86 3.05 19.26
N LEU A 229 -14.88 2.71 17.98
CA LEU A 229 -14.18 3.46 16.94
C LEU A 229 -15.20 4.31 16.19
N SER A 230 -14.98 5.62 16.10
CA SER A 230 -15.81 6.51 15.28
C SER A 230 -15.01 7.13 14.16
N ILE A 231 -15.58 7.20 12.97
CA ILE A 231 -14.96 7.82 11.80
C ILE A 231 -15.93 8.76 11.10
N GLN A 232 -15.43 9.88 10.58
CA GLN A 232 -16.16 10.81 9.72
C GLN A 232 -15.22 11.57 8.79
N GLY A 233 -15.70 11.93 7.60
CA GLY A 233 -15.03 12.91 6.73
C GLY A 233 -15.19 14.32 7.28
N GLN A 234 -14.16 15.17 7.16
CA GLN A 234 -14.20 16.57 7.62
C GLN A 234 -15.00 17.48 6.69
N TYR A 235 -15.20 17.06 5.44
CA TYR A 235 -15.90 17.81 4.39
C TYR A 235 -16.91 16.92 3.67
N SER A 236 -17.45 17.39 2.54
CA SER A 236 -18.36 16.62 1.68
C SER A 236 -17.68 15.53 0.85
N THR A 237 -16.40 15.23 1.10
CA THR A 237 -15.64 14.23 0.34
C THR A 237 -16.07 12.81 0.70
N TYR A 238 -16.37 12.02 -0.34
CA TYR A 238 -16.53 10.57 -0.25
C TYR A 238 -15.16 9.92 -0.45
N ILE A 239 -14.73 9.09 0.49
CA ILE A 239 -13.41 8.45 0.51
C ILE A 239 -13.64 6.95 0.50
N GLU A 240 -13.26 6.32 -0.60
CA GLU A 240 -13.37 4.87 -0.79
C GLU A 240 -12.15 4.15 -0.21
N ASN A 241 -12.34 2.87 0.15
CA ASN A 241 -11.24 1.97 0.49
C ASN A 241 -10.40 2.46 1.69
N VAL A 242 -11.06 2.83 2.79
CA VAL A 242 -10.40 3.23 4.03
C VAL A 242 -10.18 2.01 4.93
N ALA A 243 -8.94 1.82 5.36
CA ALA A 243 -8.57 0.82 6.36
C ALA A 243 -8.42 1.49 7.73
N ILE A 244 -9.31 1.17 8.67
CA ILE A 244 -9.17 1.51 10.08
C ILE A 244 -8.37 0.40 10.76
N SER A 245 -7.20 0.73 11.30
CA SER A 245 -6.33 -0.22 12.00
C SER A 245 -6.17 0.18 13.45
N ASP A 246 -6.52 -0.72 14.36
CA ASP A 246 -6.40 -0.51 15.80
C ASP A 246 -5.52 -1.59 16.42
N ILE A 247 -4.27 -1.22 16.74
CA ILE A 247 -3.31 -2.08 17.42
C ILE A 247 -3.56 -2.04 18.92
N LEU A 248 -3.70 -3.21 19.52
CA LEU A 248 -4.03 -3.36 20.92
C LEU A 248 -2.81 -3.19 21.83
N PRO A 249 -2.97 -2.54 22.98
CA PRO A 249 -1.98 -2.65 24.04
C PRO A 249 -1.94 -4.10 24.54
N ALA A 250 -0.73 -4.63 24.80
CA ALA A 250 -0.51 -6.05 25.13
C ALA A 250 -1.29 -6.59 26.35
N GLY A 251 -1.86 -5.72 27.19
CA GLY A 251 -2.72 -6.10 28.29
C GLY A 251 -4.15 -6.50 27.89
N PHE A 252 -4.56 -6.21 26.66
CA PHE A 252 -5.88 -6.50 26.12
C PHE A 252 -5.86 -7.70 25.17
N GLU A 253 -6.91 -8.51 25.25
CA GLU A 253 -7.18 -9.61 24.31
C GLU A 253 -8.54 -9.41 23.66
N ILE A 254 -8.66 -9.65 22.34
CA ILE A 254 -9.92 -9.50 21.62
C ILE A 254 -10.91 -10.57 22.04
N GLU A 255 -12.11 -10.14 22.39
CA GLU A 255 -13.25 -11.02 22.61
C GLU A 255 -13.96 -11.27 21.28
N ASN A 256 -13.89 -12.51 20.78
CA ASN A 256 -14.54 -12.89 19.54
C ASN A 256 -16.03 -13.13 19.77
N PRO A 257 -16.93 -12.25 19.25
CA PRO A 257 -18.37 -12.34 19.53
C PRO A 257 -19.03 -13.58 18.93
N ARG A 258 -18.36 -14.33 18.04
CA ARG A 258 -18.86 -15.61 17.50
C ARG A 258 -18.76 -16.76 18.49
N LEU A 259 -17.93 -16.62 19.53
CA LEU A 259 -17.65 -17.67 20.51
C LEU A 259 -18.36 -17.43 21.85
N THR A 260 -18.83 -16.20 22.10
CA THR A 260 -19.39 -15.79 23.39
C THR A 260 -20.80 -15.22 23.20
N GLU A 261 -21.79 -15.76 23.90
CA GLU A 261 -23.13 -15.15 23.98
C GLU A 261 -22.99 -13.72 24.49
N THR A 262 -23.30 -12.74 23.64
CA THR A 262 -23.15 -11.31 23.92
C THR A 262 -24.29 -10.80 24.81
N ALA A 263 -24.43 -11.40 25.99
CA ALA A 263 -25.32 -10.90 27.02
C ALA A 263 -24.83 -9.51 27.48
N ASN A 264 -25.73 -8.52 27.46
CA ASN A 264 -25.61 -7.19 28.09
C ASN A 264 -25.00 -6.01 27.31
N VAL A 265 -24.70 -6.10 26.01
CA VAL A 265 -24.28 -4.92 25.20
C VAL A 265 -25.40 -4.34 24.30
N ASN A 266 -26.65 -4.48 24.74
CA ASN A 266 -27.82 -4.07 23.94
C ASN A 266 -27.87 -2.56 23.64
N TRP A 267 -27.20 -1.72 24.43
CA TRP A 267 -27.12 -0.29 24.21
C TRP A 267 -26.45 0.07 22.88
N ILE A 268 -25.53 -0.78 22.37
CA ILE A 268 -24.89 -0.59 21.06
C ILE A 268 -25.93 -0.62 19.93
N ARG A 269 -27.02 -1.38 20.08
CA ARG A 269 -28.12 -1.42 19.09
C ARG A 269 -28.91 -0.11 19.02
N LYS A 270 -28.81 0.74 20.04
CA LYS A 270 -29.47 2.05 20.11
C LYS A 270 -28.61 3.18 19.55
N ASP A 271 -27.35 2.94 19.22
CA ASP A 271 -26.49 3.94 18.59
C ASP A 271 -26.90 4.17 17.12
N SER A 272 -27.43 5.36 16.83
CA SER A 272 -27.91 5.75 15.50
C SER A 272 -26.79 5.95 14.46
N TYR A 273 -25.54 6.04 14.92
CA TYR A 273 -24.35 6.12 14.06
C TYR A 273 -23.73 4.75 13.79
N ARG A 274 -24.23 3.69 14.42
CA ARG A 274 -23.67 2.35 14.28
C ARG A 274 -23.67 1.92 12.82
N SER A 275 -22.52 1.43 12.39
CA SER A 275 -22.32 0.86 11.06
C SER A 275 -21.59 -0.49 11.17
N TYR A 276 -21.51 -1.18 10.04
CA TYR A 276 -20.77 -2.43 9.90
C TYR A 276 -19.73 -2.25 8.80
N PRO A 277 -18.50 -2.70 9.01
CA PRO A 277 -17.48 -2.59 7.99
C PRO A 277 -17.80 -3.52 6.82
N THR A 278 -17.30 -3.18 5.64
CA THR A 278 -17.38 -4.04 4.44
C THR A 278 -16.62 -5.35 4.69
N TYR A 279 -15.48 -5.26 5.36
CA TYR A 279 -14.70 -6.40 5.81
C TYR A 279 -14.04 -6.12 7.16
N GLN A 280 -13.86 -7.16 7.97
CA GLN A 280 -13.20 -7.09 9.27
C GLN A 280 -12.20 -8.23 9.38
N ASP A 281 -11.01 -7.90 9.85
CA ASP A 281 -9.90 -8.82 10.09
C ASP A 281 -9.45 -8.68 11.55
N ILE A 282 -9.53 -9.79 12.28
CA ILE A 282 -9.26 -9.85 13.71
C ILE A 282 -8.00 -10.69 13.89
N ARG A 283 -6.97 -10.11 14.50
CA ARG A 283 -5.71 -10.76 14.86
C ARG A 283 -5.49 -10.67 16.36
N ASP A 284 -4.47 -11.36 16.86
CA ASP A 284 -4.16 -11.36 18.29
C ASP A 284 -3.75 -9.97 18.79
N ASP A 285 -3.06 -9.18 17.95
CA ASP A 285 -2.48 -7.89 18.32
C ASP A 285 -3.26 -6.67 17.80
N ARG A 286 -4.25 -6.87 16.92
CA ARG A 286 -4.95 -5.77 16.24
C ARG A 286 -6.28 -6.18 15.64
N ILE A 287 -7.08 -5.16 15.32
CA ILE A 287 -8.26 -5.29 14.48
C ILE A 287 -8.17 -4.32 13.30
N ASN A 288 -8.51 -4.81 12.11
CA ASN A 288 -8.61 -4.00 10.90
C ASN A 288 -10.06 -3.99 10.40
N LEU A 289 -10.59 -2.81 10.10
CA LEU A 289 -11.92 -2.59 9.54
C LEU A 289 -11.78 -1.90 8.18
N PHE A 290 -12.41 -2.45 7.15
CA PHE A 290 -12.40 -1.86 5.81
C PHE A 290 -13.75 -1.22 5.52
N VAL A 291 -13.74 0.06 5.22
CA VAL A 291 -14.93 0.91 5.17
C VAL A 291 -14.81 1.97 4.07
N ASP A 292 -15.94 2.55 3.71
CA ASP A 292 -15.95 3.85 3.02
C ASP A 292 -16.33 4.94 4.01
N VAL A 293 -15.82 6.15 3.78
CA VAL A 293 -16.00 7.32 4.66
C VAL A 293 -16.70 8.43 3.90
N ASN A 294 -17.65 9.07 4.58
CA ASN A 294 -18.30 10.29 4.13
C ASN A 294 -18.49 11.24 5.31
N SER A 295 -19.13 12.39 5.09
CA SER A 295 -19.38 13.39 6.14
C SER A 295 -20.28 12.88 7.28
N ARG A 296 -21.02 11.78 7.09
CA ARG A 296 -21.84 11.19 8.14
C ARG A 296 -20.96 10.33 9.05
N LYS A 297 -20.95 10.69 10.34
CA LYS A 297 -20.32 9.90 11.39
C LYS A 297 -20.80 8.45 11.36
N ARG A 298 -19.85 7.52 11.42
CA ARG A 298 -20.07 6.09 11.59
C ARG A 298 -19.34 5.59 12.82
N THR A 299 -19.92 4.64 13.53
CA THR A 299 -19.33 4.01 14.71
C THR A 299 -19.25 2.50 14.52
N TYR A 300 -18.13 1.94 14.95
CA TYR A 300 -17.83 0.51 14.94
C TYR A 300 -17.44 0.10 16.35
N TYR A 301 -17.81 -1.13 16.70
CA TYR A 301 -17.63 -1.64 18.05
C TYR A 301 -16.97 -3.00 18.01
N TYR A 302 -16.03 -3.21 18.92
CA TYR A 302 -15.48 -4.51 19.23
C TYR A 302 -15.22 -4.57 20.74
N MET A 303 -14.93 -5.76 21.26
CA MET A 303 -14.74 -5.96 22.69
C MET A 303 -13.36 -6.53 22.95
N VAL A 304 -12.80 -6.15 24.08
CA VAL A 304 -11.56 -6.70 24.60
C VAL A 304 -11.74 -7.08 26.06
N ARG A 305 -10.96 -8.05 26.52
CA ARG A 305 -10.78 -8.36 27.93
C ARG A 305 -9.47 -7.79 28.42
N ALA A 306 -9.50 -7.14 29.59
CA ALA A 306 -8.28 -6.77 30.31
C ALA A 306 -7.70 -8.00 31.02
N VAL A 307 -6.57 -8.53 30.54
CA VAL A 307 -6.05 -9.84 30.99
C VAL A 307 -4.80 -9.67 31.84
N SER A 308 -3.75 -9.06 31.28
CA SER A 308 -2.45 -8.96 31.95
C SER A 308 -2.33 -7.68 32.76
N ARG A 309 -1.95 -7.78 34.04
CA ARG A 309 -1.71 -6.62 34.91
C ARG A 309 -0.45 -5.87 34.45
N GLY A 310 -0.48 -4.54 34.48
CA GLY A 310 0.68 -3.72 34.12
C GLY A 310 0.33 -2.41 33.43
N LYS A 311 1.37 -1.73 32.94
CA LYS A 311 1.28 -0.48 32.19
C LYS A 311 1.74 -0.73 30.75
N PHE A 312 0.86 -0.49 29.78
CA PHE A 312 1.10 -0.87 28.38
C PHE A 312 0.91 0.33 27.46
N GLN A 313 1.83 0.50 26.51
CA GLN A 313 1.68 1.50 25.47
C GLN A 313 0.51 1.13 24.55
N MET A 314 -0.27 2.14 24.20
CA MET A 314 -1.42 2.05 23.33
C MET A 314 -1.17 2.98 22.14
N GLY A 315 -1.01 2.39 20.96
CA GLY A 315 -0.92 3.17 19.72
C GLY A 315 -2.23 3.91 19.43
N PRO A 316 -2.17 5.02 18.66
CA PRO A 316 -3.37 5.62 18.10
C PRO A 316 -4.09 4.59 17.22
N VAL A 317 -5.42 4.70 17.15
CA VAL A 317 -6.14 4.07 16.02
C VAL A 317 -5.79 4.87 14.77
N GLY A 318 -5.46 4.16 13.70
CA GLY A 318 -5.23 4.75 12.38
C GLY A 318 -6.42 4.52 11.46
N ALA A 319 -6.66 5.47 10.57
CA ALA A 319 -7.55 5.32 9.44
C ALA A 319 -6.84 5.89 8.20
N ASP A 320 -6.61 5.03 7.21
CA ASP A 320 -5.84 5.37 6.01
C ASP A 320 -6.65 5.03 4.76
N ALA A 321 -6.77 5.98 3.82
CA ALA A 321 -7.28 5.65 2.49
C ALA A 321 -6.20 4.88 1.71
N MET A 322 -6.47 3.60 1.43
CA MET A 322 -5.47 2.66 0.90
C MET A 322 -4.84 3.11 -0.42
N TYR A 323 -5.56 3.93 -1.19
CA TYR A 323 -5.11 4.41 -2.50
C TYR A 323 -4.78 5.91 -2.53
N ASN A 324 -4.99 6.64 -1.44
CA ASN A 324 -4.62 8.06 -1.33
C ASN A 324 -4.09 8.43 0.06
N GLY A 325 -2.76 8.51 0.20
CA GLY A 325 -2.11 8.85 1.46
C GLY A 325 -2.39 10.27 1.98
N GLU A 326 -2.95 11.17 1.18
CA GLU A 326 -3.39 12.49 1.68
C GLU A 326 -4.56 12.39 2.67
N TYR A 327 -5.32 11.30 2.61
CA TYR A 327 -6.50 11.06 3.43
C TYR A 327 -6.19 10.06 4.53
N HIS A 328 -5.93 10.57 5.73
CA HIS A 328 -5.58 9.75 6.88
C HIS A 328 -5.99 10.42 8.19
N SER A 329 -6.03 9.65 9.27
CA SER A 329 -6.20 10.16 10.62
C SER A 329 -5.60 9.18 11.63
N TYR A 330 -4.88 9.72 12.63
CA TYR A 330 -4.29 8.96 13.72
C TYR A 330 -4.65 9.63 15.05
N ASN A 331 -5.34 8.92 15.94
CA ASN A 331 -5.74 9.49 17.23
C ASN A 331 -5.96 8.45 18.34
N GLY A 332 -5.91 8.89 19.59
CA GLY A 332 -6.28 8.08 20.74
C GLY A 332 -5.16 7.16 21.17
N GLY A 333 -3.91 7.60 21.00
CA GLY A 333 -2.75 6.93 21.56
C GLY A 333 -2.56 7.27 23.03
N GLY A 334 -1.66 6.57 23.70
CA GLY A 334 -1.20 6.89 25.04
C GLY A 334 -0.76 5.65 25.78
N THR A 335 -1.13 5.56 27.06
CA THR A 335 -0.80 4.42 27.90
C THR A 335 -2.05 3.95 28.64
N ILE A 336 -2.22 2.63 28.74
CA ILE A 336 -3.24 2.02 29.59
C ILE A 336 -2.61 1.41 30.85
N THR A 337 -3.38 1.31 31.92
CA THR A 337 -2.99 0.62 33.16
C THR A 337 -4.05 -0.42 33.51
N ILE A 338 -3.62 -1.67 33.73
CA ILE A 338 -4.48 -2.76 34.18
C ILE A 338 -4.11 -3.11 35.62
N THR A 339 -5.04 -2.86 36.54
CA THR A 339 -4.88 -3.10 37.98
C THR A 339 -5.46 -4.46 38.38
N GLU A 340 -5.16 -4.88 39.60
CA GLU A 340 -5.87 -5.98 40.22
C GLU A 340 -7.36 -5.65 40.34
N LYS A 341 -8.19 -6.68 40.24
CA LYS A 341 -9.62 -6.56 40.49
C LYS A 341 -9.85 -6.52 42.00
N ASN A 342 -10.56 -5.51 42.48
CA ASN A 342 -10.90 -5.39 43.89
C ASN A 342 -12.00 -6.39 44.31
#